data_AF-C4WTI3-F1
#
_entry.id   AF-C4WTI3-F1
#
_cell.length_a   1.000
_cell.length_b   1.000
_cell.length_c   1.000
_cell.angle_alpha   90.00
_cell.angle_beta   90.00
_cell.angle_gamma   90.00
#
_symmetry.space_group_name_H-M   'P 1'
#
loop_
_entity.id
_entity.type
_entity.pdbx_description
1 polymer ?
#
loop_
_entity_poly.entity_id
_entity_poly.type
_entity_poly.pdbx_seq_one_letter_code
_entity_poly.pdbx_strand_id
1 'polypeptide(L)'
;MFLSYATVAVFAYAILLNIFYLYSPVESGEIGGLYENCEKCKASDCFANGRPCTDNDDCDYPYTCFTCEISDGWEQFYSKDECNKGCDAPSLCICDRFCYMCVPEDTDTTRFSVCYIPDNPEEQTCV
;
A
#
# COMPACT_ATOMS: atom_id res chain seq x y z
N MET A 1 38.53 4.44 -28.78
CA MET A 1 37.24 4.12 -29.41
C MET A 1 36.17 4.73 -28.52
N PHE A 2 35.70 5.94 -28.84
CA PHE A 2 34.69 6.62 -28.03
C PHE A 2 33.35 6.00 -28.40
N LEU A 3 32.71 5.33 -27.42
CA LEU A 3 31.31 4.95 -27.51
C LEU A 3 30.53 6.20 -27.95
N SER A 4 29.74 6.07 -29.02
CA SER A 4 28.99 7.22 -29.55
C SER A 4 28.13 7.82 -28.43
N TYR A 5 27.95 9.14 -28.42
CA TYR A 5 27.20 9.83 -27.36
C TYR A 5 25.81 9.21 -27.10
N ALA A 6 25.18 8.68 -28.15
CA ALA A 6 23.93 7.92 -28.06
C ALA A 6 24.05 6.63 -27.22
N THR A 7 25.13 5.85 -27.38
CA THR A 7 25.33 4.62 -26.60
C THR A 7 25.56 4.90 -25.11
N VAL A 8 26.25 6.00 -24.77
CA VAL A 8 26.46 6.41 -23.37
C VAL A 8 25.13 6.86 -22.74
N ALA A 9 24.31 7.61 -23.47
CA ALA A 9 23.01 8.08 -22.98
C ALA A 9 22.02 6.92 -22.75
N VAL A 10 21.96 5.94 -23.66
CA VAL A 10 21.09 4.75 -23.50
C VAL A 10 21.54 3.91 -22.32
N PHE A 11 22.85 3.72 -22.13
CA PHE A 11 23.38 3.01 -20.97
C PHE A 11 23.05 3.74 -19.66
N ALA A 12 23.24 5.05 -19.60
CA ALA A 12 22.92 5.85 -18.43
C ALA A 12 21.41 5.77 -18.10
N TYR A 13 20.55 5.88 -19.10
CA TYR A 13 19.10 5.78 -18.92
C TYR A 13 18.67 4.38 -18.46
N ALA A 14 19.25 3.32 -19.02
CA ALA A 14 18.97 1.96 -18.60
C ALA A 14 19.43 1.70 -17.15
N ILE A 15 20.60 2.21 -16.76
CA ILE A 15 21.09 2.11 -15.38
C ILE A 15 20.15 2.86 -14.43
N LEU A 16 19.76 4.10 -14.78
CA LEU A 16 18.84 4.89 -13.96
C LEU A 16 17.47 4.21 -13.83
N LEU A 17 16.90 3.70 -14.92
CA LEU A 17 15.64 2.96 -14.88
C LEU A 17 15.73 1.72 -13.97
N ASN A 18 16.81 0.94 -14.07
CA ASN A 18 17.01 -0.21 -13.19
C ASN A 18 17.14 0.21 -11.72
N ILE A 19 17.82 1.32 -11.42
CA ILE A 19 17.92 1.86 -10.06
C ILE A 19 16.52 2.28 -9.57
N PHE A 20 15.76 3.07 -10.33
CA PHE A 20 14.43 3.48 -9.90
C PHE A 20 13.46 2.30 -9.71
N TYR A 21 13.56 1.26 -10.55
CA TYR A 21 12.72 0.06 -10.40
C TYR A 21 13.14 -0.80 -9.20
N LEU A 22 14.44 -0.93 -8.94
CA LEU A 22 14.96 -1.74 -7.82
C LEU A 22 14.84 -1.04 -6.46
N TYR A 23 14.76 0.29 -6.44
CA TYR A 23 14.65 1.11 -5.23
C TYR A 23 13.33 1.87 -5.14
N SER A 24 12.35 1.54 -6.00
CA SER A 24 10.98 1.99 -5.79
C SER A 24 10.52 1.50 -4.43
N PRO A 25 9.85 2.33 -3.62
CA PRO A 25 9.12 1.83 -2.47
C PRO A 25 8.18 0.71 -2.93
N VAL A 26 8.05 -0.31 -2.10
CA VAL A 26 7.03 -1.35 -2.31
C VAL A 26 5.70 -0.66 -2.05
N GLU A 27 4.89 -0.50 -3.09
CA GLU A 27 3.56 0.08 -2.93
C GLU A 27 2.55 -1.05 -2.70
N SER A 28 1.90 -1.01 -1.55
CA SER A 28 0.67 -1.74 -1.30
C SER A 28 -0.34 -1.41 -2.41
N GLY A 29 -0.95 -2.47 -2.95
CA GLY A 29 -2.00 -2.38 -3.95
C GLY A 29 -3.30 -1.93 -3.30
N GLU A 30 -3.34 -0.71 -2.82
CA GLU A 30 -4.53 -0.09 -2.25
C GLU A 30 -5.54 0.14 -3.39
N ILE A 31 -6.50 -0.78 -3.53
CA ILE A 31 -7.61 -0.57 -4.45
C ILE A 31 -8.74 0.06 -3.67
N GLY A 32 -8.91 1.36 -3.83
CA GLY A 32 -9.87 2.14 -3.08
C GLY A 32 -10.42 3.32 -3.84
N GLY A 33 -11.45 3.93 -3.24
CA GLY A 33 -12.04 5.18 -3.71
C GLY A 33 -11.85 6.28 -2.68
N LEU A 34 -11.59 7.49 -3.17
CA LEU A 34 -11.68 8.71 -2.41
C LEU A 34 -13.08 9.32 -2.61
N TYR A 35 -13.68 9.82 -1.53
CA TYR A 35 -15.07 10.27 -1.52
C TYR A 35 -15.18 11.64 -0.83
N GLU A 36 -15.94 12.53 -1.46
CA GLU A 36 -16.23 13.87 -0.94
C GLU A 36 -17.05 13.85 0.35
N ASN A 37 -17.84 12.80 0.57
CA ASN A 37 -18.65 12.64 1.77
C ASN A 37 -18.87 11.18 2.15
N CYS A 38 -19.19 10.94 3.42
CA CYS A 38 -19.42 9.61 3.96
C CYS A 38 -20.58 8.87 3.28
N GLU A 39 -21.65 9.55 2.85
CA GLU A 39 -22.78 8.89 2.17
C GLU A 39 -22.34 8.24 0.86
N LYS A 40 -21.57 8.95 0.04
CA LYS A 40 -20.99 8.43 -1.19
C LYS A 40 -20.08 7.24 -0.91
N CYS A 41 -19.31 7.31 0.18
CA CYS A 41 -18.45 6.20 0.55
C CYS A 41 -19.23 4.97 1.02
N LYS A 42 -20.26 5.14 1.86
CA LYS A 42 -21.15 4.05 2.31
C LYS A 42 -21.96 3.43 1.17
N ALA A 43 -22.20 4.19 0.10
CA ALA A 43 -22.84 3.70 -1.12
C ALA A 43 -21.88 2.95 -2.05
N SER A 44 -20.58 2.87 -1.73
CA SER A 44 -19.58 2.21 -2.58
C SER A 44 -19.60 0.69 -2.46
N ASP A 45 -19.11 0.02 -3.50
CA ASP A 45 -18.88 -1.43 -3.48
C ASP A 45 -17.86 -1.84 -2.41
N CYS A 46 -16.90 -0.96 -2.09
CA CYS A 46 -15.93 -1.21 -1.03
C CYS A 46 -16.63 -1.37 0.33
N PHE A 47 -17.57 -0.47 0.65
CA PHE A 47 -18.37 -0.58 1.87
C PHE A 47 -19.32 -1.78 1.83
N ALA A 48 -19.94 -2.06 0.67
CA ALA A 48 -20.80 -3.24 0.49
C ALA A 48 -20.06 -4.57 0.73
N ASN A 49 -18.75 -4.62 0.48
CA ASN A 49 -17.88 -5.76 0.78
C ASN A 49 -17.41 -5.80 2.24
N GLY A 50 -18.05 -5.04 3.13
CA GLY A 50 -17.80 -5.07 4.58
C GLY A 50 -16.58 -4.26 5.01
N ARG A 51 -16.12 -3.32 4.19
CA ARG A 51 -14.98 -2.45 4.53
C ARG A 51 -15.47 -1.12 5.10
N PRO A 52 -14.85 -0.60 6.16
CA PRO A 52 -15.22 0.71 6.69
C PRO A 52 -14.72 1.82 5.77
N CYS A 53 -15.42 2.95 5.73
CA CYS A 53 -14.85 4.20 5.20
C CYS A 53 -14.18 5.02 6.29
N THR A 54 -12.88 5.14 6.23
CA THR A 54 -12.12 5.93 7.19
C THR A 54 -12.04 7.39 6.75
N ASP A 55 -11.89 8.28 7.71
CA ASP A 55 -11.50 9.66 7.41
C ASP A 55 -10.09 9.67 6.82
N ASN A 56 -9.88 10.58 5.89
CA ASN A 56 -8.61 10.92 5.30
C ASN A 56 -8.42 12.42 5.52
N ASP A 57 -7.23 12.86 5.93
CA ASP A 57 -6.94 14.29 6.21
C ASP A 57 -6.91 15.18 4.94
N ASP A 58 -7.54 14.73 3.86
CA ASP A 58 -7.67 15.43 2.58
C ASP A 58 -8.93 16.31 2.58
N CYS A 59 -8.76 17.61 2.32
CA CYS A 59 -9.85 18.57 2.32
C CYS A 59 -10.88 18.36 1.19
N ASP A 60 -10.45 17.85 0.03
CA ASP A 60 -11.32 17.66 -1.13
C ASP A 60 -12.02 16.29 -1.09
N TYR A 61 -11.35 15.29 -0.50
CA TYR A 61 -11.88 13.93 -0.34
C TYR A 61 -11.61 13.37 1.06
N PRO A 62 -12.38 13.84 2.06
CA PRO A 62 -12.14 13.52 3.46
C PRO A 62 -12.48 12.09 3.84
N TYR A 63 -13.06 11.28 2.94
CA TYR A 63 -13.40 9.90 3.22
C TYR A 63 -12.75 8.96 2.22
N THR A 64 -12.20 7.86 2.69
CA THR A 64 -11.61 6.81 1.86
C THR A 64 -12.20 5.45 2.23
N CYS A 65 -12.35 4.58 1.23
CA CYS A 65 -12.57 3.15 1.47
C CYS A 65 -11.65 2.38 0.54
N PHE A 66 -10.85 1.50 1.12
CA PHE A 66 -9.83 0.76 0.41
C PHE A 66 -9.92 -0.74 0.68
N THR A 67 -9.39 -1.49 -0.28
CA THR A 67 -9.19 -2.92 -0.18
C THR A 67 -7.71 -3.29 -0.16
N CYS A 68 -7.35 -4.19 0.75
CA CYS A 68 -6.02 -4.78 0.82
C CYS A 68 -6.00 -6.01 -0.10
N GLU A 69 -5.96 -5.80 -1.42
CA GLU A 69 -5.80 -6.89 -2.38
C GLU A 69 -4.35 -7.37 -2.43
N ILE A 70 -4.10 -8.54 -3.02
CA ILE A 70 -2.73 -9.06 -3.18
C ILE A 70 -1.92 -8.08 -4.05
N SER A 71 -0.79 -7.58 -3.53
CA SER A 71 0.14 -6.73 -4.28
C SER A 71 1.50 -7.38 -4.34
N ASP A 72 2.13 -7.36 -5.52
CA ASP A 72 3.45 -7.96 -5.76
C ASP A 72 3.61 -9.42 -5.32
N GLY A 73 2.50 -10.17 -5.28
CA GLY A 73 2.46 -11.57 -4.83
C GLY A 73 2.41 -11.76 -3.31
N TRP A 74 2.32 -10.67 -2.54
CA TRP A 74 2.19 -10.70 -1.09
C TRP A 74 0.72 -10.62 -0.68
N GLU A 75 0.30 -11.55 0.18
CA GLU A 75 -0.99 -11.44 0.84
C GLU A 75 -1.02 -10.22 1.76
N GLN A 76 -2.11 -9.47 1.69
CA GLN A 76 -2.34 -8.26 2.46
C GLN A 76 -3.54 -8.42 3.41
N PHE A 77 -3.50 -7.73 4.55
CA PHE A 77 -4.41 -7.85 5.68
C PHE A 77 -4.71 -6.47 6.27
N TYR A 78 -5.82 -6.32 6.97
CA TYR A 78 -6.21 -5.02 7.55
C TYR A 78 -5.71 -4.81 8.96
N SER A 79 -5.34 -5.90 9.64
CA SER A 79 -4.79 -5.84 10.98
C SER A 79 -3.54 -6.69 11.10
N LYS A 80 -2.68 -6.28 12.03
CA LYS A 80 -1.48 -7.04 12.37
C LYS A 80 -1.81 -8.45 12.84
N ASP A 81 -2.91 -8.62 13.56
CA ASP A 81 -3.35 -9.93 14.06
C ASP A 81 -3.85 -10.85 12.95
N GLU A 82 -4.59 -10.33 11.97
CA GLU A 82 -4.96 -11.09 10.77
C GLU A 82 -3.74 -11.50 9.99
N CYS A 83 -2.79 -10.58 9.79
CA CYS A 83 -1.53 -10.87 9.15
C CYS A 83 -0.76 -11.98 9.89
N ASN A 84 -0.56 -11.84 11.21
CA ASN A 84 0.18 -12.84 11.99
C ASN A 84 -0.48 -14.23 11.97
N LYS A 85 -1.80 -14.32 11.76
CA LYS A 85 -2.53 -15.58 11.62
C LYS A 85 -2.49 -16.14 10.20
N GLY A 86 -2.46 -15.27 9.20
CA GLY A 86 -2.46 -15.62 7.78
C GLY A 86 -1.08 -15.96 7.24
N CYS A 87 -0.01 -15.40 7.80
CA CYS A 87 1.33 -15.65 7.31
C CYS A 87 1.91 -16.99 7.79
N ASP A 88 2.48 -17.74 6.85
CA ASP A 88 3.29 -18.92 7.15
C ASP A 88 4.70 -18.51 7.57
N ALA A 89 5.17 -19.06 8.70
CA ALA A 89 6.52 -18.80 9.20
C ALA A 89 7.61 -19.41 8.29
N PRO A 90 8.79 -18.75 8.13
CA PRO A 90 9.21 -17.51 8.78
C PRO A 90 8.88 -16.25 7.96
N SER A 91 8.02 -15.41 8.51
CA SER A 91 7.54 -14.17 7.88
C SER A 91 7.30 -13.10 8.95
N LEU A 92 7.59 -11.85 8.62
CA LEU A 92 7.26 -10.68 9.40
C LEU A 92 6.01 -10.00 8.81
N CYS A 93 5.10 -9.56 9.67
CA CYS A 93 4.01 -8.68 9.30
C CYS A 93 4.45 -7.23 9.35
N ILE A 94 4.52 -6.59 8.18
CA ILE A 94 4.84 -5.17 8.03
C ILE A 94 3.60 -4.43 7.57
N CYS A 95 3.43 -3.20 8.05
CA CYS A 95 2.43 -2.29 7.52
C CYS A 95 3.04 -1.45 6.41
N ASP A 96 2.36 -1.38 5.27
CA ASP A 96 2.60 -0.38 4.24
C ASP A 96 1.31 0.42 4.05
N ARG A 97 1.38 1.72 4.36
CA ARG A 97 0.24 2.63 4.35
C ARG A 97 -0.98 2.07 5.11
N PHE A 98 -2.02 1.64 4.42
CA PHE A 98 -3.27 1.21 5.04
C PHE A 98 -3.42 -0.32 5.18
N CYS A 99 -2.42 -1.11 4.75
CA CYS A 99 -2.48 -2.56 4.78
C CYS A 99 -1.26 -3.20 5.46
N TYR A 100 -1.46 -4.33 6.11
CA TYR A 100 -0.40 -5.23 6.58
C TYR A 100 -0.08 -6.27 5.50
N MET A 101 1.16 -6.71 5.39
CA MET A 101 1.57 -7.74 4.44
C MET A 101 2.58 -8.71 5.04
N CYS A 102 2.51 -9.96 4.59
CA CYS A 102 3.51 -10.98 4.94
C CYS A 102 4.76 -10.75 4.11
N VAL A 103 5.90 -10.51 4.77
CA VAL A 103 7.19 -10.46 4.07
C VAL A 103 8.19 -11.39 4.74
N PRO A 104 9.18 -11.92 4.01
CA PRO A 104 10.29 -12.66 4.61
C PRO A 104 11.01 -11.84 5.68
N GLU A 105 11.49 -12.49 6.74
CA GLU A 105 12.21 -11.81 7.84
C GLU A 105 13.47 -11.03 7.38
N ASP A 106 14.07 -11.42 6.26
CA ASP A 106 15.23 -10.77 5.65
C ASP A 106 14.88 -9.59 4.74
N THR A 107 13.59 -9.23 4.65
CA THR A 107 13.12 -8.12 3.82
C THR A 107 13.60 -6.78 4.38
N ASP A 108 14.11 -5.92 3.49
CA ASP A 108 14.52 -4.55 3.82
C ASP A 108 13.30 -3.68 4.14
N THR A 109 13.04 -3.52 5.44
CA THR A 109 11.85 -2.81 5.95
C THR A 109 11.89 -1.30 5.74
N THR A 110 13.02 -0.75 5.30
CA THR A 110 13.16 0.70 5.04
C THR A 110 12.45 1.16 3.77
N ARG A 111 11.98 0.22 2.95
CA ARG A 111 11.32 0.47 1.66
C ARG A 111 9.80 0.62 1.75
N PHE A 112 9.22 0.31 2.91
CA PHE A 112 7.79 0.42 3.14
C PHE A 112 7.44 1.84 3.61
N SER A 113 6.24 2.28 3.26
CA SER A 113 5.69 3.57 3.64
C SER A 113 5.35 3.60 5.13
N VAL A 114 5.10 4.80 5.65
CA VAL A 114 4.59 4.99 7.01
C VAL A 114 3.23 4.30 7.13
N CYS A 115 3.00 3.63 8.26
CA CYS A 115 1.72 3.01 8.56
C CYS A 115 0.67 4.07 8.90
N TYR A 116 -0.46 4.02 8.22
CA TYR A 116 -1.64 4.88 8.44
C TYR A 116 -2.84 4.08 8.98
N ILE A 117 -2.60 2.87 9.48
CA ILE A 117 -3.63 2.07 10.14
C ILE A 117 -3.78 2.58 11.57
N PRO A 118 -4.96 3.07 11.98
CA PRO A 118 -5.17 3.49 13.35
C PRO A 118 -5.02 2.31 14.33
N ASP A 119 -4.34 2.55 15.46
CA ASP A 119 -4.04 1.53 16.49
C ASP A 119 -5.29 0.88 17.10
N ASN A 120 -6.43 1.56 17.00
CA ASN A 120 -7.74 1.02 17.30
C ASN A 120 -8.54 0.93 16.00
N PRO A 121 -9.14 -0.23 15.66
CA PRO A 121 -10.25 -0.27 14.71
C PRO A 121 -11.45 0.39 15.39
N GLU A 122 -11.42 1.71 15.55
CA GLU A 122 -12.61 2.44 15.91
C GLU A 122 -13.64 2.16 14.82
N GLU A 123 -14.80 1.65 15.25
CA GLU A 123 -15.98 1.60 14.41
C GLU A 123 -16.11 2.95 13.72
N GLN A 124 -16.17 2.89 12.40
CA GLN A 124 -16.25 4.00 11.50
C GLN A 124 -17.17 5.12 12.00
N THR A 125 -16.59 6.17 12.58
CA THR A 125 -17.32 7.36 12.96
C THR A 125 -17.24 8.32 11.78
N CYS A 126 -18.18 8.21 10.85
CA CYS A 126 -18.52 9.37 10.03
C CYS A 126 -19.06 10.46 10.99
N VAL A 127 -18.18 11.24 11.61
CA VAL A 127 -18.54 12.38 12.46
C VAL A 127 -18.76 13.60 11.58
#